data_AF-A0A962EHK4-F1
#
_entry.id   AF-A0A962EHK4-F1
#
_cell.length_a   1.000
_cell.length_b   1.000
_cell.length_c   1.000
_cell.angle_alpha   90.00
_cell.angle_beta   90.00
_cell.angle_gamma   90.00
#
_symmetry.space_group_name_H-M   'P 1'
#
loop_
_entity.id
_entity.type
_entity.pdbx_description
1 polymer ?
#
loop_
_entity_poly.entity_id
_entity_poly.type
_entity_poly.pdbx_seq_one_letter_code
_entity_poly.pdbx_strand_id
1 'polypeptide(L)'
;LATLALFALAWLFLRRLQHDSASTNQRGLDRWSWAPFACAVGVFVLAFFGLAYSLYPYLVIDRISIFDAASAPESLKIILIGTLITLPAIIGYSVFAYRVFWGKARALDYG
;
A
#
# COMPACT_ATOMS: atom_id res chain seq x y z
N LEU A 1 -5.31 -9.32 16.51
CA LEU A 1 -3.93 -8.93 16.89
C LEU A 1 -3.26 -8.07 15.81
N ALA A 2 -3.19 -8.50 14.55
CA ALA A 2 -2.59 -7.72 13.46
C ALA A 2 -3.23 -6.33 13.23
N THR A 3 -4.56 -6.24 13.29
CA THR A 3 -5.31 -4.97 13.23
C THR A 3 -4.99 -4.02 14.36
N LEU A 4 -4.94 -4.52 15.60
CA LEU A 4 -4.57 -3.74 16.77
C LEU A 4 -3.11 -3.28 16.71
N ALA A 5 -2.19 -4.12 16.22
CA ALA A 5 -0.77 -3.76 16.06
C ALA A 5 -0.57 -2.67 15.00
N LEU A 6 -1.29 -2.75 13.88
CA LEU A 6 -1.22 -1.74 12.81
C LEU A 6 -1.84 -0.41 13.23
N PHE A 7 -3.00 -0.45 13.91
CA PHE A 7 -3.60 0.75 14.49
C PHE A 7 -2.74 1.34 15.60
N ALA A 8 -2.11 0.53 16.45
CA ALA A 8 -1.19 0.99 17.48
C ALA A 8 0.08 1.60 16.88
N LEU A 9 0.64 1.01 15.82
CA LEU A 9 1.78 1.57 15.09
C LEU A 9 1.43 2.87 14.39
N ALA A 10 0.30 2.93 13.69
CA ALA A 10 -0.19 4.15 13.05
C ALA A 10 -0.46 5.25 14.09
N TRP A 11 -1.08 4.89 15.22
CA TRP A 11 -1.34 5.79 16.34
C TRP A 11 -0.06 6.29 17.01
N LEU A 12 0.94 5.43 17.22
CA LEU A 12 2.24 5.81 17.78
C LEU A 12 3.03 6.73 16.82
N PHE A 13 3.06 6.40 15.53
CA PHE A 13 3.75 7.21 14.51
C PHE A 13 3.08 8.57 14.30
N LEU A 14 1.75 8.61 14.23
CA LEU A 14 0.99 9.86 14.09
C LEU A 14 1.04 10.70 15.37
N ARG A 15 0.99 10.09 16.56
CA ARG A 15 1.17 10.82 17.82
C ARG A 15 2.57 11.42 17.93
N ARG A 16 3.61 10.73 17.47
CA ARG A 16 4.97 11.30 17.41
C ARG A 16 5.05 12.52 16.49
N LEU A 17 4.43 12.45 15.32
CA LEU A 17 4.35 13.59 14.40
C LEU A 17 3.56 14.76 14.98
N GLN A 18 2.44 14.50 15.65
CA GLN A 18 1.62 15.53 16.28
C GLN A 18 2.38 16.21 17.43
N HIS A 19 3.19 15.45 18.17
CA HIS A 19 4.01 15.99 19.24
C HIS A 19 5.17 16.87 18.71
N ASP A 20 5.81 16.47 17.60
CA ASP A 20 6.85 17.28 16.95
C ASP A 20 6.27 18.54 16.30
N SER A 21 5.06 18.45 15.73
CA SER A 21 4.32 19.60 15.17
C SER A 21 4.01 20.66 16.22
N ALA A 22 3.62 20.25 17.43
CA ALA A 22 3.39 21.15 18.56
C ALA A 22 4.66 21.87 19.06
N SER A 23 5.85 21.40 18.69
CA SER A 23 7.15 21.94 19.14
C SER A 23 7.88 22.79 18.09
N THR A 24 7.28 23.09 16.93
CA THR A 24 7.91 23.82 15.80
C THR A 24 9.29 23.25 15.39
N ASN A 25 9.53 21.95 15.61
CA ASN A 25 10.79 21.30 15.28
C ASN A 25 10.83 20.88 13.80
N GLN A 26 11.20 21.82 12.93
CA GLN A 26 11.19 21.65 11.47
C GLN A 26 12.04 20.47 10.97
N ARG A 27 13.17 20.15 11.63
CA ARG A 27 14.02 19.00 11.26
C ARG A 27 13.36 17.64 11.56
N GLY A 28 12.51 17.56 12.58
CA GLY A 28 11.74 16.36 12.91
C GLY A 28 10.64 16.10 11.89
N LEU A 29 9.85 17.14 11.57
CA LEU A 29 8.77 17.09 10.59
C LEU A 29 9.24 16.59 9.21
N ASP A 30 10.41 17.06 8.74
CA ASP A 30 10.97 16.66 7.44
C ASP A 30 11.41 15.18 7.38
N ARG A 31 11.79 14.58 8.51
CA ARG A 31 12.23 13.18 8.57
C ARG A 31 11.05 12.20 8.62
N TRP A 32 9.92 12.63 9.19
CA TRP A 32 8.75 11.78 9.42
C TRP A 32 7.57 12.11 8.50
N SER A 33 7.72 13.03 7.56
CA SER A 33 6.65 13.44 6.64
C SER A 33 6.14 12.33 5.70
N TRP A 34 6.89 11.24 5.52
CA TRP A 34 6.45 10.04 4.79
C TRP A 34 5.57 9.09 5.63
N ALA A 35 5.58 9.22 6.96
CA ALA A 35 4.90 8.29 7.86
C ALA A 35 3.36 8.28 7.70
N PRO A 36 2.65 9.41 7.50
CA PRO A 36 1.20 9.39 7.31
C PRO A 36 0.81 8.62 6.04
N PHE A 37 1.59 8.78 4.96
CA PHE A 37 1.40 8.05 3.72
C PHE A 37 1.59 6.54 3.92
N ALA A 38 2.69 6.13 4.56
CA ALA A 38 2.94 4.72 4.87
C ALA A 38 1.85 4.10 5.77
N CYS A 39 1.34 4.85 6.76
CA CYS A 39 0.24 4.40 7.60
C CYS A 39 -1.05 4.19 6.80
N ALA A 40 -1.41 5.11 5.91
CA ALA A 40 -2.59 5.00 5.06
C ALA A 40 -2.49 3.76 4.14
N VAL A 41 -1.35 3.54 3.51
CA VAL A 41 -1.07 2.34 2.70
C VAL A 41 -1.22 1.07 3.54
N GLY A 42 -0.65 1.05 4.76
CA GLY A 42 -0.75 -0.08 5.68
C GLY A 42 -2.20 -0.41 6.06
N VAL A 43 -3.02 0.59 6.36
CA VAL A 43 -4.45 0.40 6.67
C VAL A 43 -5.19 -0.18 5.47
N PHE A 44 -4.95 0.35 4.26
CA PHE A 44 -5.58 -0.15 3.04
C PHE A 44 -5.21 -1.61 2.75
N VAL A 45 -3.92 -1.94 2.82
CA VAL A 45 -3.43 -3.31 2.62
C VAL A 45 -4.07 -4.26 3.63
N LEU A 46 -4.14 -3.86 4.89
CA LEU A 46 -4.73 -4.70 5.93
C LEU A 46 -6.25 -4.89 5.75
N ALA A 47 -6.96 -3.85 5.32
CA ALA A 47 -8.39 -3.95 4.99
C ALA A 47 -8.64 -4.94 3.84
N PHE A 48 -7.81 -4.88 2.78
CA PHE A 48 -7.87 -5.85 1.69
C PHE A 48 -7.55 -7.28 2.13
N PHE A 49 -6.55 -7.47 3.01
CA PHE A 49 -6.27 -8.79 3.59
C PHE A 49 -7.42 -9.31 4.45
N GLY A 50 -8.03 -8.46 5.27
CA GLY A 50 -9.20 -8.82 6.07
C GLY A 50 -10.38 -9.24 5.19
N LEU A 51 -10.61 -8.52 4.10
CA LEU A 51 -11.62 -8.87 3.11
C LEU A 51 -11.32 -10.22 2.44
N ALA A 52 -10.08 -10.41 1.97
CA ALA A 52 -9.66 -11.66 1.33
C ALA A 52 -9.81 -12.87 2.28
N TYR A 53 -9.41 -12.71 3.54
CA TYR A 53 -9.56 -13.75 4.57
C TYR A 53 -11.03 -14.04 4.88
N SER A 54 -11.88 -13.01 4.89
CA SER A 54 -13.32 -13.17 5.12
C SER A 54 -14.04 -13.91 4.00
N LEU A 55 -13.55 -13.81 2.76
CA LEU A 55 -14.17 -14.45 1.60
C LEU A 55 -13.66 -15.88 1.43
N TYR A 56 -12.38 -16.15 1.72
CA TYR A 56 -11.79 -17.49 1.60
C TYR A 56 -12.60 -18.55 2.37
N PRO A 57 -12.96 -19.71 1.77
CA PRO A 57 -12.55 -20.25 0.46
C PRO A 57 -13.48 -19.89 -0.71
N TYR A 58 -14.45 -19.01 -0.49
CA TYR A 58 -15.45 -18.61 -1.49
C TYR A 58 -15.03 -17.33 -2.22
N LEU A 59 -15.29 -17.28 -3.53
CA LEU A 59 -15.15 -16.05 -4.30
C LEU A 59 -16.46 -15.25 -4.25
N VAL A 60 -17.58 -15.95 -4.25
CA VAL A 60 -18.92 -15.43 -3.94
C VAL A 60 -19.54 -16.35 -2.90
N ILE A 61 -19.87 -15.79 -1.73
CA ILE A 61 -20.42 -16.51 -0.58
C ILE A 61 -21.65 -17.33 -1.02
N ASP A 62 -21.66 -18.62 -0.65
CA ASP A 62 -22.71 -19.59 -0.97
C ASP A 62 -23.02 -19.78 -2.47
N ARG A 63 -22.12 -19.36 -3.38
CA ARG A 63 -22.32 -19.49 -4.83
C ARG A 63 -21.17 -20.17 -5.54
N ILE A 64 -19.94 -19.67 -5.41
CA ILE A 64 -18.79 -20.16 -6.19
C ILE A 64 -17.54 -20.18 -5.31
N SER A 65 -16.91 -21.35 -5.19
CA SER A 65 -15.63 -21.53 -4.50
C SER A 65 -14.44 -21.15 -5.40
N ILE A 66 -13.26 -20.88 -4.81
CA ILE A 66 -12.04 -20.59 -5.60
C ILE A 66 -11.63 -21.74 -6.52
N PHE A 67 -11.99 -22.98 -6.20
CA PHE A 67 -11.65 -24.15 -6.99
C PHE A 67 -12.61 -24.32 -8.17
N ASP A 68 -13.89 -24.02 -7.96
CA ASP A 68 -14.90 -24.06 -9.03
C ASP A 68 -14.76 -22.87 -9.98
N ALA A 69 -14.28 -21.73 -9.48
CA ALA A 69 -13.98 -20.55 -10.29
C ALA A 69 -12.67 -20.68 -11.09
N ALA A 70 -11.84 -21.70 -10.83
CA ALA A 70 -10.55 -21.85 -11.49
C ALA A 70 -10.73 -22.20 -12.97
N SER A 71 -10.07 -21.44 -13.84
CA SER A 71 -9.99 -21.76 -15.27
C SER A 71 -9.17 -23.02 -15.52
N ALA A 72 -9.27 -23.56 -16.74
CA ALA A 72 -8.45 -24.70 -17.17
C ALA A 72 -6.95 -24.47 -16.84
N PRO A 73 -6.24 -25.48 -16.34
CA PRO A 73 -4.88 -25.32 -15.82
C PRO A 73 -3.89 -24.81 -16.87
N GLU A 74 -4.09 -25.12 -18.15
CA GLU A 74 -3.26 -24.58 -19.24
C GLU A 74 -3.43 -23.07 -19.42
N SER A 75 -4.67 -22.57 -19.39
CA SER A 75 -4.95 -21.13 -19.43
C SER A 75 -4.37 -20.40 -18.22
N LEU A 76 -4.45 -21.01 -17.03
CA LEU A 76 -3.91 -20.43 -15.80
C LEU A 76 -2.37 -20.30 -15.86
N LYS A 77 -1.67 -21.27 -16.45
CA LYS A 77 -0.22 -21.20 -16.69
C LYS A 77 0.15 -20.06 -17.63
N ILE A 78 -0.61 -19.85 -18.71
CA ILE A 78 -0.38 -18.74 -19.65
C ILE A 78 -0.53 -17.39 -18.93
N ILE A 79 -1.59 -17.22 -18.14
CA ILE A 79 -1.82 -16.00 -17.35
C ILE A 79 -0.69 -15.78 -16.32
N LEU A 80 -0.19 -16.85 -15.70
CA LEU A 80 0.91 -16.77 -14.76
C LEU A 80 2.19 -16.25 -15.43
N ILE A 81 2.54 -16.78 -16.61
CA ILE A 81 3.71 -16.32 -17.38
C ILE A 81 3.55 -14.84 -17.77
N GLY A 82 2.36 -14.46 -18.27
CA GLY A 82 2.06 -13.06 -18.58
C GLY A 82 2.24 -12.16 -17.35
N THR A 83 1.69 -12.58 -16.21
CA THR A 83 1.82 -11.85 -14.93
C THR A 83 3.27 -11.71 -14.49
N LEU A 84 4.07 -12.76 -14.63
CA LEU A 84 5.49 -12.75 -14.25
C LEU A 84 6.31 -11.72 -15.04
N ILE A 85 5.88 -11.38 -16.27
CA ILE A 85 6.56 -10.38 -17.11
C ILE A 85 5.95 -8.99 -16.88
N THR A 86 4.62 -8.89 -16.86
CA THR A 86 3.92 -7.61 -16.77
C THR A 86 4.05 -6.97 -15.38
N LEU A 87 3.97 -7.75 -14.30
CA LEU A 87 4.04 -7.24 -12.94
C LEU A 87 5.38 -6.56 -12.61
N PRO A 88 6.56 -7.15 -12.91
CA PRO A 88 7.83 -6.44 -12.71
C PRO A 88 7.99 -5.25 -13.65
N ALA A 89 7.44 -5.28 -14.86
CA ALA A 89 7.45 -4.12 -15.75
C ALA A 89 6.65 -2.93 -15.15
N ILE A 90 5.47 -3.20 -14.59
CA ILE A 90 4.66 -2.18 -13.89
C ILE A 90 5.45 -1.61 -12.70
N ILE A 91 6.01 -2.47 -11.85
CA ILE A 91 6.79 -2.04 -10.68
C ILE A 91 7.99 -1.21 -11.12
N GLY A 92 8.73 -1.66 -12.14
CA GLY A 92 9.88 -0.94 -12.69
C GLY A 92 9.50 0.45 -13.20
N TYR A 93 8.38 0.56 -13.92
CA TYR A 93 7.86 1.84 -14.38
C TYR A 93 7.42 2.74 -13.22
N SER A 94 6.72 2.21 -12.22
CA SER A 94 6.31 2.98 -11.04
C SER A 94 7.51 3.52 -10.26
N VAL A 95 8.56 2.72 -10.08
CA VAL A 95 9.81 3.14 -9.44
C VAL A 95 10.51 4.21 -10.27
N PHE A 96 10.59 4.02 -11.59
CA PHE A 96 11.17 5.00 -12.50
C PHE A 96 10.43 6.33 -12.46
N ALA A 97 9.09 6.32 -12.54
CA ALA A 97 8.26 7.52 -12.45
C ALA A 97 8.48 8.24 -11.12
N TYR A 98 8.52 7.51 -10.00
CA TYR A 98 8.78 8.10 -8.69
C TYR A 98 10.19 8.71 -8.60
N ARG A 99 11.19 8.08 -9.22
CA ARG A 99 12.54 8.63 -9.32
C ARG A 99 12.59 9.90 -10.17
N VAL A 100 11.89 9.94 -11.29
CA VAL A 100 11.87 11.09 -12.21
C VAL A 100 11.21 12.30 -11.56
N PHE A 101 10.10 12.11 -10.83
CA PHE A 101 9.40 13.19 -10.13
C PHE A 101 9.88 13.39 -8.69
N TRP A 102 11.06 12.88 -8.33
CA TRP A 102 11.57 13.02 -6.99
C TRP A 102 12.06 14.45 -6.74
N GLY A 103 11.41 15.17 -5.84
CA GLY A 103 11.80 16.51 -5.43
C GLY A 103 10.75 17.15 -4.52
N LYS A 104 11.17 18.00 -3.58
CA LYS A 104 10.22 18.81 -2.81
C LYS A 104 9.69 19.91 -3.71
N ALA A 105 8.37 20.03 -3.85
CA ALA A 105 7.76 21.17 -4.50
C ALA A 105 8.12 22.44 -3.71
N ARG A 106 8.69 23.43 -4.40
CA ARG A 106 9.05 24.72 -3.82
C ARG A 106 8.13 25.78 -4.40
N ALA A 107 7.74 26.77 -3.61
CA ALA A 107 6.97 27.90 -4.10
C ALA A 107 7.77 28.62 -5.21
N LEU A 108 7.08 28.99 -6.28
CA LEU A 108 7.66 29.73 -7.40
C LEU A 108 7.90 31.17 -6.92
N ASP A 109 9.17 31.55 -6.85
CA ASP A 109 9.60 32.91 -6.53
C ASP A 109 9.71 33.68 -7.84
N TYR A 110 8.66 34.44 -8.16
CA TYR A 110 8.68 35.41 -9.25
C TYR A 110 9.08 36.74 -8.64
N GLY A 111 10.38 37.05 -8.72
CA GLY A 111 10.92 38.35 -8.34
C GLY A 111 10.32 39.50 -9.14
#